data_AF-A0A936M8S6-F1
#
_entry.id   AF-A0A936M8S6-F1
#
_cell.length_a   1.000
_cell.length_b   1.000
_cell.length_c   1.000
_cell.angle_alpha   90.00
_cell.angle_beta   90.00
_cell.angle_gamma   90.00
#
_symmetry.space_group_name_H-M   'P 1'
#
loop_
_entity.id
_entity.type
_entity.pdbx_description
1 polymer ?
#
loop_
_entity_poly.entity_id
_entity_poly.type
_entity_poly.pdbx_seq_one_letter_code
_entity_poly.pdbx_strand_id
1 'polypeptide(L)'
;MKKRNFTVYASTIVLGFLLLLAASEINAQKRTEFKVEPLDKAASQAAISTDGLQVLNLKWQTAVNNSVTIPGNSVKFSSYGQPSINTNGLAVFRARSTGGRRMTGIYFKHMHQGAVLPMVDINTLVPFPNNLNTEFAEFSAFPRIAANANYAATSGRHQPVYRYLLPDGTETRAGTSGIYVDLGQNLLVTGASKLGAAPGFEFFQVPGTKYVPFDIFPGAPAITDNGTIVFKGNFAIDGVGKTGIFFRDVLDTPGGGNKDIQMIASSDNEIPNAPPSAKFRMMAFESTSPPSVAGNDVVFLGLDLEADPHYGGIFMAPIRSMPELIPLIGIGEKVPGTDLPEITRLGEALAFDGRYLVFWGAWGDQMKTIRLYCAVDGNPELLAYCNGIDPNSIYDPVTDRWYQEKEVPQYQGIFLYDILLKKGELVANTMSDFNDFVFWGYSGKVPGSGQGDDVDAEPPRWRGTSFVALSDGLVVFKARTGTLAPNNEYVDVTDGLYLGEPLKALPLRIVAETGMDAAMLDPNIPGNAPMPIIGLGLERDGFRGRYLAITASMANDEESWGGIYVADVRAGRPHLTEKANLKSGTRTAKGPEK
;
A
#
# COMPACT_ATOMS: atom_id res chain seq x y z
N MET A 1 13.47 -63.71 -28.16
CA MET A 1 12.52 -62.75 -27.55
C MET A 1 12.84 -62.62 -26.07
N LYS A 2 13.60 -61.59 -25.67
CA LYS A 2 14.08 -61.42 -24.29
C LYS A 2 14.00 -59.95 -23.87
N LYS A 3 13.42 -59.77 -22.68
CA LYS A 3 13.39 -58.65 -21.73
C LYS A 3 14.28 -57.44 -22.08
N ARG A 4 13.67 -56.25 -22.16
CA ARG A 4 14.38 -54.97 -22.06
C ARG A 4 14.24 -54.43 -20.64
N ASN A 5 15.39 -54.16 -20.03
CA ASN A 5 15.55 -53.58 -18.71
C ASN A 5 15.20 -52.09 -18.72
N PHE A 6 14.51 -51.65 -17.67
CA PHE A 6 14.39 -50.26 -17.24
C PHE A 6 15.67 -49.85 -16.53
N THR A 7 16.36 -48.81 -17.02
CA THR A 7 17.30 -48.02 -16.22
C THR A 7 17.36 -46.60 -16.78
N VAL A 8 17.48 -45.63 -15.86
CA VAL A 8 17.86 -44.21 -16.01
C VAL A 8 16.69 -43.21 -16.08
N TYR A 9 16.30 -42.66 -14.92
CA TYR A 9 15.93 -41.25 -14.69
C TYR A 9 15.99 -40.97 -13.18
N ALA A 10 17.20 -40.87 -12.63
CA ALA A 10 17.40 -40.52 -11.20
C ALA A 10 18.63 -39.63 -10.95
N SER A 11 19.27 -39.07 -11.99
CA SER A 11 20.56 -38.37 -11.83
C SER A 11 20.53 -36.87 -12.13
N THR A 12 19.38 -36.28 -12.48
CA THR A 12 19.29 -34.84 -12.79
C THR A 12 18.78 -34.00 -11.62
N ILE A 13 18.03 -34.58 -10.68
CA ILE A 13 17.45 -33.85 -9.53
C ILE A 13 18.47 -33.69 -8.39
N VAL A 14 19.38 -34.64 -8.22
CA VAL A 14 20.41 -34.61 -7.15
C VAL A 14 21.54 -33.61 -7.49
N LEU A 15 21.82 -33.37 -8.77
CA LEU A 15 22.85 -32.41 -9.20
C LEU A 15 22.40 -30.95 -9.03
N GLY A 16 21.09 -30.67 -9.15
CA GLY A 16 20.52 -29.34 -8.92
C GLY A 16 20.52 -28.93 -7.44
N PHE A 17 20.29 -29.88 -6.53
CA PHE A 17 20.32 -29.63 -5.09
C PHE A 17 21.75 -29.46 -4.54
N LEU A 18 22.74 -30.18 -5.07
CA LEU A 18 24.14 -29.99 -4.67
C LEU A 18 24.75 -28.66 -5.16
N LEU A 19 24.30 -28.12 -6.31
CA LEU A 19 24.76 -26.80 -6.77
C LEU A 19 24.16 -25.65 -5.94
N LEU A 20 22.94 -25.78 -5.41
CA LEU A 20 22.36 -24.78 -4.49
C LEU A 20 23.10 -24.75 -3.14
N LEU A 21 23.49 -25.91 -2.61
CA LEU A 21 24.26 -26.00 -1.36
C LEU A 21 25.70 -25.48 -1.53
N ALA A 22 26.37 -25.81 -2.64
CA ALA A 22 27.71 -25.32 -2.91
C ALA A 22 27.77 -23.79 -3.17
N ALA A 23 26.73 -23.20 -3.76
CA ALA A 23 26.62 -21.74 -3.92
C ALA A 23 26.41 -21.02 -2.58
N SER A 24 25.74 -21.67 -1.61
CA SER A 24 25.57 -21.14 -0.25
C SER A 24 26.88 -21.12 0.55
N GLU A 25 27.74 -22.14 0.37
CA GLU A 25 29.03 -22.24 1.09
C GLU A 25 30.13 -21.36 0.47
N ILE A 26 30.14 -21.18 -0.86
CA ILE A 26 31.11 -20.30 -1.53
C ILE A 26 30.83 -18.81 -1.21
N ASN A 27 29.58 -18.44 -0.95
CA ASN A 27 29.20 -17.08 -0.54
C ASN A 27 29.62 -16.72 0.89
N ALA A 28 29.91 -17.70 1.76
CA ALA A 28 30.43 -17.44 3.09
C ALA A 28 31.91 -17.00 3.08
N GLN A 29 32.68 -17.37 2.04
CA GLN A 29 34.14 -17.15 2.01
C GLN A 29 34.61 -15.85 1.31
N LYS A 30 33.71 -15.08 0.69
CA LYS A 30 34.08 -13.84 -0.04
C LYS A 30 33.65 -12.53 0.60
N ARG A 31 33.10 -12.56 1.82
CA ARG A 31 32.91 -11.36 2.65
C ARG A 31 34.26 -10.98 3.25
N THR A 32 34.93 -10.01 2.64
CA THR A 32 36.11 -9.36 3.22
C THR A 32 35.81 -8.89 4.64
N GLU A 33 36.66 -9.29 5.58
CA GLU A 33 36.62 -8.95 7.00
C GLU A 33 36.60 -7.43 7.22
N PHE A 34 35.41 -6.84 7.37
CA PHE A 34 35.27 -5.66 8.21
C PHE A 34 35.19 -6.16 9.65
N LYS A 35 36.28 -5.93 10.39
CA LYS A 35 36.38 -6.24 11.81
C LYS A 35 35.53 -5.25 12.60
N VAL A 36 34.22 -5.45 12.59
CA VAL A 36 33.32 -4.90 13.61
C VAL A 36 33.44 -5.84 14.80
N GLU A 37 33.77 -5.30 15.97
CA GLU A 37 33.78 -6.10 17.20
C GLU A 37 32.44 -6.84 17.34
N PRO A 38 32.45 -8.16 17.63
CA PRO A 38 31.22 -8.92 17.79
C PRO A 38 30.50 -8.42 19.04
N LEU A 39 29.41 -7.67 18.84
CA LEU A 39 28.38 -7.53 19.87
C LEU A 39 27.74 -8.90 20.05
N ASP A 40 27.91 -9.44 21.25
CA ASP A 40 27.48 -10.77 21.67
C ASP A 40 26.03 -11.10 21.29
N LYS A 41 25.79 -12.41 21.10
CA LYS A 41 24.48 -13.04 20.95
C LYS A 41 23.51 -12.55 22.03
N ALA A 42 22.27 -12.29 21.60
CA ALA A 42 21.13 -11.77 22.37
C ALA A 42 21.29 -10.32 22.86
N ALA A 43 21.47 -9.38 21.92
CA ALA A 43 21.00 -8.03 22.18
C ALA A 43 19.46 -8.07 22.22
N SER A 44 18.88 -8.17 23.42
CA SER A 44 17.53 -7.67 23.62
C SER A 44 17.54 -6.23 23.09
N GLN A 45 16.75 -5.92 22.05
CA GLN A 45 16.53 -4.52 21.74
C GLN A 45 16.01 -3.87 23.01
N ALA A 46 16.75 -2.92 23.57
CA ALA A 46 16.31 -2.19 24.74
C ALA A 46 14.92 -1.59 24.45
N ALA A 47 14.06 -1.53 25.47
CA ALA A 47 12.76 -0.90 25.33
C ALA A 47 12.95 0.56 24.89
N ILE A 48 12.48 0.89 23.69
CA ILE A 48 12.38 2.27 23.22
C ILE A 48 11.01 2.78 23.67
N SER A 49 10.97 3.95 24.29
CA SER A 49 9.72 4.58 24.78
C SER A 49 9.49 5.92 24.12
N THR A 50 8.22 6.27 23.91
CA THR A 50 7.76 7.54 23.38
C THR A 50 7.41 8.56 24.46
N ASP A 51 7.65 8.27 25.75
CA ASP A 51 7.29 9.13 26.90
C ASP A 51 7.83 10.58 26.82
N GLY A 52 8.93 10.79 26.08
CA GLY A 52 9.52 12.11 25.85
C GLY A 52 8.92 12.91 24.68
N LEU A 53 8.08 12.28 23.84
CA LEU A 53 7.48 12.92 22.69
C LEU A 53 6.22 13.71 23.09
N GLN A 54 6.04 14.87 22.46
CA GLN A 54 4.84 15.66 22.70
C GLN A 54 3.65 15.11 21.90
N VAL A 55 2.53 14.93 22.58
CA VAL A 55 1.24 14.66 21.93
C VAL A 55 0.76 15.89 21.19
N LEU A 56 0.40 15.71 19.93
CA LEU A 56 -0.07 16.77 19.07
C LEU A 56 -1.55 17.03 19.36
N ASN A 57 -1.84 18.21 19.92
CA ASN A 57 -3.20 18.64 20.25
C ASN A 57 -3.98 18.98 18.97
N LEU A 58 -4.49 17.96 18.31
CA LEU A 58 -5.31 18.05 17.11
C LEU A 58 -6.80 18.16 17.48
N LYS A 59 -7.52 18.99 16.73
CA LYS A 59 -8.99 19.00 16.77
C LYS A 59 -9.51 18.01 15.73
N TRP A 60 -9.92 16.85 16.23
CA TRP A 60 -10.49 15.79 15.40
C TRP A 60 -11.95 16.05 15.06
N GLN A 61 -12.33 15.66 13.84
CA GLN A 61 -13.70 15.65 13.36
C GLN A 61 -14.03 14.23 12.91
N THR A 62 -15.17 13.71 13.37
CA THR A 62 -15.67 12.40 12.95
C THR A 62 -16.17 12.45 11.52
N ALA A 63 -15.53 11.70 10.62
CA ALA A 63 -16.04 11.50 9.28
C ALA A 63 -17.19 10.47 9.29
N VAL A 64 -16.97 9.33 9.93
CA VAL A 64 -17.96 8.28 10.15
C VAL A 64 -17.58 7.45 11.38
N ASN A 65 -18.55 6.90 12.09
CA ASN A 65 -18.33 5.99 13.21
C ASN A 65 -19.50 5.00 13.36
N ASN A 66 -19.44 4.14 14.38
CA ASN A 66 -20.41 3.08 14.61
C ASN A 66 -21.83 3.58 14.92
N SER A 67 -22.02 4.87 15.19
CA SER A 67 -23.37 5.46 15.35
C SER A 67 -24.10 5.65 14.02
N VAL A 68 -23.36 5.73 12.91
CA VAL A 68 -23.89 6.13 11.59
C VAL A 68 -24.53 4.94 10.87
N THR A 69 -25.76 5.15 10.41
CA THR A 69 -26.46 4.19 9.54
C THR A 69 -25.94 4.31 8.12
N ILE A 70 -25.70 3.17 7.46
CA ILE A 70 -25.25 3.12 6.08
C ILE A 70 -26.32 3.79 5.19
N PRO A 71 -25.95 4.77 4.34
CA PRO A 71 -26.91 5.45 3.47
C PRO A 71 -27.76 4.47 2.67
N GLY A 72 -29.07 4.71 2.61
CA GLY A 72 -30.01 3.84 1.89
C GLY A 72 -30.28 2.47 2.52
N ASN A 73 -29.76 2.21 3.73
CA ASN A 73 -29.86 0.92 4.41
C ASN A 73 -30.35 1.10 5.87
N SER A 74 -30.70 0.00 6.53
CA SER A 74 -31.13 -0.03 7.94
C SER A 74 -30.04 -0.47 8.92
N VAL A 75 -28.86 -0.87 8.41
CA VAL A 75 -27.73 -1.34 9.19
C VAL A 75 -26.70 -0.22 9.42
N LYS A 76 -25.96 -0.30 10.53
CA LYS A 76 -24.89 0.65 10.86
C LYS A 76 -23.54 0.20 10.33
N PHE A 77 -22.63 1.16 10.17
CA PHE A 77 -21.22 0.86 9.98
C PHE A 77 -20.61 0.23 11.25
N SER A 78 -19.64 -0.65 11.05
CA SER A 78 -18.91 -1.31 12.16
C SER A 78 -17.49 -1.74 11.80
N SER A 79 -17.07 -1.58 10.54
CA SER A 79 -15.70 -1.86 10.10
C SER A 79 -15.26 -0.86 9.04
N TYR A 80 -14.04 -0.35 9.16
CA TYR A 80 -13.51 0.73 8.35
C TYR A 80 -12.15 0.34 7.78
N GLY A 81 -11.96 0.57 6.47
CA GLY A 81 -10.64 0.59 5.87
C GLY A 81 -9.97 1.94 6.11
N GLN A 82 -8.68 2.02 5.81
CA GLN A 82 -7.93 3.27 5.83
C GLN A 82 -8.51 4.27 4.80
N PRO A 83 -8.61 5.58 5.15
CA PRO A 83 -9.17 6.59 4.28
C PRO A 83 -8.12 7.23 3.36
N SER A 84 -8.61 7.87 2.31
CA SER A 84 -7.90 8.90 1.55
C SER A 84 -8.60 10.24 1.72
N ILE A 85 -7.88 11.35 1.58
CA ILE A 85 -8.44 12.71 1.66
C ILE A 85 -7.76 13.64 0.66
N ASN A 86 -8.51 14.57 0.06
CA ASN A 86 -7.96 15.60 -0.82
C ASN A 86 -7.82 16.96 -0.12
N THR A 87 -7.22 17.93 -0.81
CA THR A 87 -7.01 19.29 -0.29
C THR A 87 -8.32 20.07 -0.05
N ASN A 88 -9.43 19.63 -0.64
CA ASN A 88 -10.77 20.19 -0.43
C ASN A 88 -11.49 19.61 0.81
N GLY A 89 -10.86 18.68 1.54
CA GLY A 89 -11.46 18.04 2.69
C GLY A 89 -12.54 17.02 2.34
N LEU A 90 -12.48 16.40 1.15
CA LEU A 90 -13.30 15.24 0.79
C LEU A 90 -12.57 13.97 1.25
N ALA A 91 -13.09 13.31 2.29
CA ALA A 91 -12.60 12.01 2.74
C ALA A 91 -13.33 10.90 1.98
N VAL A 92 -12.60 9.92 1.45
CA VAL A 92 -13.13 8.74 0.76
C VAL A 92 -12.59 7.49 1.44
N PHE A 93 -13.46 6.51 1.67
CA PHE A 93 -13.11 5.35 2.48
C PHE A 93 -13.94 4.12 2.16
N ARG A 94 -13.38 2.96 2.45
CA ARG A 94 -14.11 1.69 2.45
C ARG A 94 -14.71 1.48 3.83
N ALA A 95 -15.99 1.10 3.90
CA ALA A 95 -16.62 0.73 5.17
C ALA A 95 -17.64 -0.40 4.99
N ARG A 96 -17.94 -1.10 6.09
CA ARG A 96 -18.81 -2.28 6.13
C ARG A 96 -19.71 -2.30 7.36
N SER A 97 -20.80 -3.05 7.29
CA SER A 97 -21.55 -3.50 8.45
C SER A 97 -21.07 -4.88 8.92
N THR A 98 -21.48 -5.30 10.12
CA THR A 98 -21.35 -6.67 10.65
C THR A 98 -22.75 -7.23 10.88
N GLY A 99 -22.90 -8.55 10.71
CA GLY A 99 -24.20 -9.24 10.82
C GLY A 99 -25.05 -9.20 9.54
N GLY A 100 -25.95 -10.18 9.39
CA GLY A 100 -26.86 -10.31 8.23
C GLY A 100 -26.15 -10.42 6.88
N ARG A 101 -26.81 -9.96 5.79
CA ARG A 101 -26.12 -9.68 4.51
C ARG A 101 -25.19 -8.50 4.76
N ARG A 102 -23.89 -8.79 4.88
CA ARG A 102 -22.84 -7.79 5.11
C ARG A 102 -22.88 -6.71 4.03
N MET A 103 -23.20 -5.48 4.39
CA MET A 103 -23.05 -4.34 3.50
C MET A 103 -21.57 -3.95 3.44
N THR A 104 -21.06 -3.70 2.23
CA THR A 104 -19.70 -3.23 1.99
C THR A 104 -19.72 -2.27 0.80
N GLY A 105 -18.90 -1.22 0.86
CA GLY A 105 -18.89 -0.18 -0.16
C GLY A 105 -17.77 0.82 0.03
N ILE A 106 -17.66 1.72 -0.93
CA ILE A 106 -16.87 2.94 -0.89
C ILE A 106 -17.82 4.11 -0.67
N TYR A 107 -17.46 4.94 0.31
CA TYR A 107 -18.26 6.09 0.74
C TYR A 107 -17.37 7.31 0.82
N PHE A 108 -17.99 8.47 0.82
CA PHE A 108 -17.29 9.73 1.00
C PHE A 108 -18.05 10.69 1.91
N LYS A 109 -17.31 11.66 2.47
CA LYS A 109 -17.87 12.78 3.22
C LYS A 109 -17.03 14.03 3.01
N HIS A 110 -17.69 15.14 2.72
CA HIS A 110 -17.06 16.46 2.81
C HIS A 110 -16.96 16.87 4.28
N MET A 111 -15.76 17.16 4.76
CA MET A 111 -15.56 17.47 6.19
C MET A 111 -16.18 18.82 6.61
N HIS A 112 -16.49 19.69 5.66
CA HIS A 112 -17.12 20.98 5.93
C HIS A 112 -18.66 20.95 5.85
N GLN A 113 -19.25 19.89 5.30
CA GLN A 113 -20.69 19.84 5.03
C GLN A 113 -21.21 18.43 4.76
N GLY A 114 -22.49 18.20 5.08
CA GLY A 114 -23.24 17.07 4.55
C GLY A 114 -23.08 15.75 5.31
N ALA A 115 -23.88 14.78 4.88
CA ALA A 115 -23.88 13.41 5.37
C ALA A 115 -22.79 12.58 4.68
N VAL A 116 -22.56 11.37 5.19
CA VAL A 116 -21.84 10.34 4.46
C VAL A 116 -22.69 9.92 3.26
N LEU A 117 -22.07 9.83 2.07
CA LEU A 117 -22.73 9.42 0.83
C LEU A 117 -22.01 8.20 0.23
N PRO A 118 -22.74 7.29 -0.45
CA PRO A 118 -22.12 6.19 -1.17
C PRO A 118 -21.48 6.71 -2.46
N MET A 119 -20.24 6.29 -2.74
CA MET A 119 -19.67 6.30 -4.09
C MET A 119 -20.15 5.06 -4.84
N VAL A 120 -20.04 3.90 -4.19
CA VAL A 120 -20.45 2.59 -4.74
C VAL A 120 -20.61 1.57 -3.61
N ASP A 121 -21.57 0.67 -3.71
CA ASP A 121 -21.75 -0.46 -2.78
C ASP A 121 -22.10 -1.77 -3.51
N ILE A 122 -22.29 -2.86 -2.75
CA ILE A 122 -22.64 -4.18 -3.30
C ILE A 122 -24.06 -4.31 -3.89
N ASN A 123 -24.89 -3.28 -3.78
CA ASN A 123 -26.19 -3.23 -4.46
C ASN A 123 -26.12 -2.36 -5.72
N THR A 124 -24.94 -1.81 -6.04
CA THR A 124 -24.71 -1.01 -7.22
C THR A 124 -24.41 -1.92 -8.41
N LEU A 125 -25.09 -1.69 -9.54
CA LEU A 125 -24.75 -2.36 -10.80
C LEU A 125 -23.34 -1.95 -11.24
N VAL A 126 -22.56 -2.92 -11.72
CA VAL A 126 -21.27 -2.61 -12.34
C VAL A 126 -21.54 -1.75 -13.57
N PRO A 127 -20.86 -0.59 -13.73
CA PRO A 127 -21.09 0.29 -14.86
C PRO A 127 -20.69 -0.37 -16.18
N PHE A 128 -21.12 0.22 -17.30
CA PHE A 128 -20.80 -0.30 -18.62
C PHE A 128 -19.28 -0.57 -18.77
N PRO A 129 -18.87 -1.70 -19.36
CA PRO A 129 -19.70 -2.73 -20.00
C PRO A 129 -20.32 -3.73 -19.00
N ASN A 130 -21.63 -3.94 -19.08
CA ASN A 130 -22.35 -4.92 -18.27
C ASN A 130 -23.65 -5.33 -18.99
N ASN A 131 -23.67 -6.51 -19.61
CA ASN A 131 -24.86 -7.06 -20.28
C ASN A 131 -25.49 -8.25 -19.51
N LEU A 132 -24.99 -8.49 -18.30
CA LEU A 132 -25.48 -9.53 -17.38
C LEU A 132 -26.22 -8.94 -16.18
N ASN A 133 -26.31 -7.60 -16.06
CA ASN A 133 -26.87 -6.90 -14.90
C ASN A 133 -26.19 -7.31 -13.60
N THR A 134 -24.87 -7.50 -13.65
CA THR A 134 -24.08 -7.92 -12.50
C THR A 134 -23.88 -6.75 -11.53
N GLU A 135 -24.00 -7.02 -10.23
CA GLU A 135 -23.71 -6.10 -9.12
C GLU A 135 -22.31 -6.37 -8.52
N PHE A 136 -21.78 -5.39 -7.77
CA PHE A 136 -20.54 -5.56 -7.03
C PHE A 136 -20.64 -6.61 -5.93
N ALA A 137 -19.55 -7.34 -5.69
CA ALA A 137 -19.44 -8.32 -4.61
C ALA A 137 -18.50 -7.86 -3.47
N GLU A 138 -17.37 -7.24 -3.80
CA GLU A 138 -16.36 -6.83 -2.81
C GLU A 138 -15.44 -5.72 -3.35
N PHE A 139 -14.87 -4.93 -2.43
CA PHE A 139 -13.85 -3.92 -2.72
C PHE A 139 -12.53 -4.27 -2.01
N SER A 140 -11.52 -4.65 -2.78
CA SER A 140 -10.30 -5.26 -2.26
C SER A 140 -9.28 -4.27 -1.70
N ALA A 141 -9.25 -3.04 -2.22
CA ALA A 141 -8.28 -2.02 -1.84
C ALA A 141 -8.95 -0.82 -1.16
N PHE A 142 -8.15 -0.01 -0.47
CA PHE A 142 -8.60 1.32 -0.04
C PHE A 142 -8.81 2.21 -1.28
N PRO A 143 -9.82 3.09 -1.29
CA PRO A 143 -10.06 4.00 -2.41
C PRO A 143 -9.00 5.12 -2.43
N ARG A 144 -8.52 5.50 -3.62
CA ARG A 144 -7.62 6.64 -3.80
C ARG A 144 -8.42 7.85 -4.28
N ILE A 145 -7.98 9.05 -3.93
CA ILE A 145 -8.60 10.31 -4.37
C ILE A 145 -7.54 11.22 -4.99
N ALA A 146 -7.92 11.96 -6.03
CA ALA A 146 -7.08 12.98 -6.64
C ALA A 146 -6.75 14.08 -5.61
N ALA A 147 -5.56 14.68 -5.73
CA ALA A 147 -5.04 15.59 -4.71
C ALA A 147 -5.89 16.86 -4.55
N ASN A 148 -6.43 17.39 -5.65
CA ASN A 148 -7.17 18.65 -5.70
C ASN A 148 -8.53 18.53 -6.40
N ALA A 149 -8.78 17.46 -7.14
CA ALA A 149 -10.11 17.15 -7.69
C ALA A 149 -10.92 16.22 -6.77
N ASN A 150 -12.24 16.25 -6.89
CA ASN A 150 -13.13 15.32 -6.20
C ASN A 150 -13.29 14.02 -7.01
N TYR A 151 -12.19 13.50 -7.55
CA TYR A 151 -12.18 12.27 -8.35
C TYR A 151 -11.63 11.13 -7.51
N ALA A 152 -12.33 10.00 -7.48
CA ALA A 152 -11.93 8.85 -6.68
C ALA A 152 -11.87 7.59 -7.54
N ALA A 153 -10.91 6.71 -7.22
CA ALA A 153 -10.73 5.43 -7.89
C ALA A 153 -10.69 4.28 -6.88
N THR A 154 -11.26 3.14 -7.26
CA THR A 154 -11.27 1.93 -6.44
C THR A 154 -11.21 0.67 -7.30
N SER A 155 -10.73 -0.44 -6.71
CA SER A 155 -10.81 -1.76 -7.33
C SER A 155 -12.03 -2.53 -6.81
N GLY A 156 -12.79 -3.12 -7.73
CA GLY A 156 -14.01 -3.87 -7.44
C GLY A 156 -13.95 -5.29 -7.99
N ARG A 157 -14.59 -6.23 -7.28
CA ARG A 157 -14.79 -7.62 -7.69
C ARG A 157 -16.27 -7.93 -7.83
N HIS A 158 -16.59 -8.80 -8.78
CA HIS A 158 -17.95 -9.22 -9.10
C HIS A 158 -17.95 -10.52 -9.92
N GLN A 159 -19.12 -11.10 -10.14
CA GLN A 159 -19.30 -12.16 -11.15
C GLN A 159 -18.99 -11.63 -12.56
N PRO A 160 -18.83 -12.47 -13.59
CA PRO A 160 -18.67 -11.97 -14.96
C PRO A 160 -19.74 -10.92 -15.32
N VAL A 161 -19.33 -9.80 -15.95
CA VAL A 161 -20.24 -8.71 -16.36
C VAL A 161 -20.67 -8.81 -17.82
N TYR A 162 -19.92 -9.57 -18.63
CA TYR A 162 -20.14 -9.59 -20.06
C TYR A 162 -20.21 -11.01 -20.60
N ARG A 163 -21.28 -11.32 -21.33
CA ARG A 163 -21.40 -12.51 -22.19
C ARG A 163 -21.21 -12.15 -23.65
N TYR A 164 -20.52 -13.01 -24.40
CA TYR A 164 -20.32 -12.88 -25.85
C TYR A 164 -20.10 -14.25 -26.51
N LEU A 165 -20.19 -14.31 -27.84
CA LEU A 165 -19.94 -15.51 -28.62
C LEU A 165 -18.47 -15.58 -29.06
N LEU A 166 -17.88 -16.76 -28.94
CA LEU A 166 -16.57 -17.10 -29.50
C LEU A 166 -16.69 -17.35 -31.02
N PRO A 167 -15.56 -17.38 -31.77
CA PRO A 167 -15.57 -17.63 -33.22
C PRO A 167 -16.21 -18.96 -33.63
N ASP A 168 -16.22 -19.96 -32.74
CA ASP A 168 -16.86 -21.25 -32.95
C ASP A 168 -18.38 -21.25 -32.65
N GLY A 169 -18.94 -20.10 -32.25
CA GLY A 169 -20.34 -19.91 -31.92
C GLY A 169 -20.72 -20.26 -30.47
N THR A 170 -19.77 -20.67 -29.63
CA THR A 170 -20.04 -20.97 -28.21
C THR A 170 -20.13 -19.68 -27.37
N GLU A 171 -20.98 -19.68 -26.33
CA GLU A 171 -21.07 -18.56 -25.38
C GLU A 171 -19.92 -18.62 -24.36
N THR A 172 -19.30 -17.48 -24.09
CA THR A 172 -18.37 -17.29 -22.98
C THR A 172 -18.75 -16.07 -22.14
N ARG A 173 -18.24 -16.00 -20.91
CA ARG A 173 -18.47 -14.91 -19.96
C ARG A 173 -17.15 -14.40 -19.37
N ALA A 174 -16.98 -13.09 -19.29
CA ALA A 174 -15.74 -12.45 -18.83
C ALA A 174 -15.98 -11.19 -17.99
N GLY A 175 -14.89 -10.63 -17.47
CA GLY A 175 -14.89 -9.41 -16.64
C GLY A 175 -15.34 -9.68 -15.21
N THR A 176 -14.45 -10.19 -14.35
CA THR A 176 -14.74 -10.49 -12.93
C THR A 176 -14.19 -9.45 -11.95
N SER A 177 -13.44 -8.47 -12.46
CA SER A 177 -12.94 -7.34 -11.69
C SER A 177 -12.54 -6.19 -12.60
N GLY A 178 -12.34 -5.03 -11.99
CA GLY A 178 -11.94 -3.81 -12.68
C GLY A 178 -11.53 -2.69 -11.73
N ILE A 179 -11.18 -1.57 -12.34
CA ILE A 179 -10.97 -0.28 -11.69
C ILE A 179 -12.14 0.63 -12.04
N TYR A 180 -12.74 1.24 -11.03
CA TYR A 180 -13.93 2.09 -11.16
C TYR A 180 -13.62 3.49 -10.66
N VAL A 181 -14.17 4.47 -11.37
CA VAL A 181 -13.85 5.88 -11.14
C VAL A 181 -15.14 6.66 -10.98
N ASP A 182 -15.16 7.53 -9.98
CA ASP A 182 -16.12 8.61 -9.86
C ASP A 182 -15.39 9.91 -10.20
N LEU A 183 -15.86 10.64 -11.22
CA LEU A 183 -15.32 11.92 -11.66
C LEU A 183 -16.10 13.11 -11.05
N GLY A 184 -16.71 12.92 -9.88
CA GLY A 184 -17.36 13.98 -9.10
C GLY A 184 -18.75 14.39 -9.60
N GLN A 185 -19.31 13.65 -10.55
CA GLN A 185 -20.64 13.91 -11.15
C GLN A 185 -21.68 12.87 -10.75
N ASN A 186 -21.40 12.05 -9.71
CA ASN A 186 -22.22 10.90 -9.30
C ASN A 186 -22.39 9.84 -10.41
N LEU A 187 -21.52 9.83 -11.41
CA LEU A 187 -21.44 8.75 -12.40
C LEU A 187 -20.21 7.91 -12.12
N LEU A 188 -20.45 6.65 -11.77
CA LEU A 188 -19.40 5.64 -11.69
C LEU A 188 -19.13 5.08 -13.09
N VAL A 189 -17.88 5.10 -13.52
CA VAL A 189 -17.45 4.56 -14.83
C VAL A 189 -16.36 3.50 -14.69
N THR A 190 -16.26 2.61 -15.69
CA THR A 190 -15.23 1.57 -15.74
C THR A 190 -13.91 2.15 -16.29
N GLY A 191 -12.91 2.32 -15.43
CA GLY A 191 -11.58 2.79 -15.80
C GLY A 191 -10.69 1.69 -16.40
N ALA A 192 -10.74 0.47 -15.87
CA ALA A 192 -10.08 -0.71 -16.42
C ALA A 192 -10.90 -1.97 -16.13
N SER A 193 -10.79 -3.01 -16.96
CA SER A 193 -11.60 -4.23 -16.82
C SER A 193 -10.88 -5.46 -17.36
N LYS A 194 -11.17 -6.65 -16.82
CA LYS A 194 -10.74 -7.94 -17.36
C LYS A 194 -11.49 -8.35 -18.65
N LEU A 195 -11.86 -7.37 -19.49
CA LEU A 195 -12.59 -7.55 -20.75
C LEU A 195 -11.69 -7.35 -21.98
N GLY A 196 -10.38 -7.14 -21.82
CA GLY A 196 -9.47 -6.86 -22.93
C GLY A 196 -9.42 -7.92 -24.06
N ALA A 197 -9.88 -9.15 -23.79
CA ALA A 197 -10.00 -10.21 -24.80
C ALA A 197 -11.38 -10.28 -25.49
N ALA A 198 -12.37 -9.55 -24.97
CA ALA A 198 -13.73 -9.58 -25.48
C ALA A 198 -13.87 -8.63 -26.69
N PRO A 199 -14.56 -9.05 -27.77
CA PRO A 199 -14.73 -8.23 -28.97
C PRO A 199 -15.35 -6.86 -28.67
N GLY A 200 -14.72 -5.79 -29.15
CA GLY A 200 -15.17 -4.41 -28.95
C GLY A 200 -14.70 -3.76 -27.64
N PHE A 201 -13.92 -4.47 -26.83
CA PHE A 201 -13.33 -3.98 -25.58
C PHE A 201 -11.80 -4.07 -25.58
N GLU A 202 -11.19 -4.08 -26.77
CA GLU A 202 -9.74 -4.16 -26.95
C GLU A 202 -9.03 -2.96 -26.30
N PHE A 203 -9.71 -1.83 -26.09
CA PHE A 203 -9.17 -0.69 -25.36
C PHE A 203 -8.90 -0.98 -23.86
N PHE A 204 -9.41 -2.08 -23.31
CA PHE A 204 -9.08 -2.60 -21.98
C PHE A 204 -7.96 -3.66 -21.99
N GLN A 205 -7.42 -4.02 -23.15
CA GLN A 205 -6.39 -5.05 -23.26
C GLN A 205 -5.03 -4.56 -22.74
N VAL A 206 -4.12 -5.50 -22.49
CA VAL A 206 -2.74 -5.19 -22.15
C VAL A 206 -2.08 -4.48 -23.36
N PRO A 207 -1.51 -3.27 -23.19
CA PRO A 207 -0.95 -2.50 -24.30
C PRO A 207 0.15 -3.27 -25.05
N GLY A 208 0.19 -3.12 -26.37
CA GLY A 208 1.19 -3.79 -27.22
C GLY A 208 0.93 -5.28 -27.48
N THR A 209 -0.16 -5.83 -26.95
CA THR A 209 -0.58 -7.23 -27.18
C THR A 209 -1.82 -7.30 -28.07
N LYS A 210 -2.26 -8.52 -28.40
CA LYS A 210 -3.50 -8.77 -29.15
C LYS A 210 -4.41 -9.67 -28.33
N TYR A 211 -5.53 -9.12 -27.85
CA TYR A 211 -6.55 -9.82 -27.07
C TYR A 211 -6.04 -10.43 -25.75
N VAL A 212 -4.97 -9.90 -25.17
CA VAL A 212 -4.52 -10.32 -23.84
C VAL A 212 -5.24 -9.46 -22.79
N PRO A 213 -6.06 -10.05 -21.91
CA PRO A 213 -6.67 -9.33 -20.81
C PRO A 213 -5.69 -9.21 -19.64
N PHE A 214 -5.98 -8.32 -18.70
CA PHE A 214 -5.37 -8.38 -17.39
C PHE A 214 -5.94 -9.56 -16.59
N ASP A 215 -5.09 -10.21 -15.80
CA ASP A 215 -5.49 -11.27 -14.86
C ASP A 215 -6.03 -10.66 -13.57
N ILE A 216 -5.39 -9.60 -13.08
CA ILE A 216 -5.79 -8.89 -11.87
C ILE A 216 -5.19 -7.47 -11.86
N PHE A 217 -5.83 -6.60 -11.08
CA PHE A 217 -5.35 -5.25 -10.75
C PHE A 217 -4.97 -5.20 -9.26
N PRO A 218 -3.72 -5.55 -8.88
CA PRO A 218 -3.34 -5.62 -7.47
C PRO A 218 -3.21 -4.23 -6.84
N GLY A 219 -3.66 -4.11 -5.59
CA GLY A 219 -3.56 -2.89 -4.79
C GLY A 219 -4.54 -1.79 -5.20
N ALA A 220 -4.27 -0.57 -4.72
CA ALA A 220 -5.13 0.59 -4.90
C ALA A 220 -4.69 1.41 -6.14
N PRO A 221 -5.57 1.63 -7.13
CA PRO A 221 -5.25 2.43 -8.31
C PRO A 221 -5.22 3.92 -7.97
N ALA A 222 -4.18 4.64 -8.38
CA ALA A 222 -4.06 6.08 -8.17
C ALA A 222 -4.83 6.86 -9.25
N ILE A 223 -5.20 8.12 -8.96
CA ILE A 223 -5.92 8.99 -9.89
C ILE A 223 -5.40 10.43 -9.82
N THR A 224 -5.25 11.08 -10.98
CA THR A 224 -4.80 12.48 -11.09
C THR A 224 -5.98 13.46 -11.07
N ASP A 225 -5.68 14.74 -10.89
CA ASP A 225 -6.67 15.83 -10.95
C ASP A 225 -7.34 15.99 -12.33
N ASN A 226 -6.77 15.36 -13.37
CA ASN A 226 -7.29 15.38 -14.74
C ASN A 226 -8.09 14.10 -15.09
N GLY A 227 -8.32 13.20 -14.14
CA GLY A 227 -9.08 11.97 -14.38
C GLY A 227 -8.26 10.84 -15.03
N THR A 228 -6.93 10.91 -15.01
CA THR A 228 -6.07 9.80 -15.45
C THR A 228 -5.87 8.82 -14.31
N ILE A 229 -6.26 7.56 -14.49
CA ILE A 229 -5.92 6.49 -13.54
C ILE A 229 -4.53 5.94 -13.83
N VAL A 230 -3.80 5.57 -12.79
CA VAL A 230 -2.51 4.88 -12.88
C VAL A 230 -2.52 3.69 -11.92
N PHE A 231 -2.17 2.50 -12.39
CA PHE A 231 -2.40 1.27 -11.65
C PHE A 231 -1.36 0.18 -11.95
N LYS A 232 -1.20 -0.74 -10.99
CA LYS A 232 -0.49 -2.01 -11.20
C LYS A 232 -1.43 -3.00 -11.87
N GLY A 233 -0.95 -3.71 -12.88
CA GLY A 233 -1.68 -4.78 -13.57
C GLY A 233 -0.81 -6.02 -13.73
N ASN A 234 -1.39 -7.18 -13.47
CA ASN A 234 -0.75 -8.48 -13.78
C ASN A 234 -1.46 -9.10 -14.98
N PHE A 235 -0.71 -9.83 -15.79
CA PHE A 235 -1.18 -10.48 -17.02
C PHE A 235 -0.26 -11.64 -17.38
N ALA A 236 -0.71 -12.55 -18.23
CA ALA A 236 0.09 -13.66 -18.73
C ALA A 236 0.23 -13.63 -20.26
N ILE A 237 1.42 -13.94 -20.75
CA ILE A 237 1.69 -14.19 -22.17
C ILE A 237 2.27 -15.60 -22.28
N ASP A 238 1.65 -16.47 -23.08
CA ASP A 238 2.06 -17.87 -23.27
C ASP A 238 2.23 -18.64 -21.94
N GLY A 239 1.37 -18.34 -20.96
CA GLY A 239 1.39 -18.95 -19.63
C GLY A 239 2.46 -18.40 -18.67
N VAL A 240 3.23 -17.38 -19.09
CA VAL A 240 4.23 -16.70 -18.27
C VAL A 240 3.61 -15.45 -17.65
N GLY A 241 3.50 -15.44 -16.32
CA GLY A 241 3.02 -14.30 -15.55
C GLY A 241 3.97 -13.09 -15.65
N LYS A 242 3.38 -11.90 -15.79
CA LYS A 242 4.03 -10.61 -15.93
C LYS A 242 3.31 -9.56 -15.09
N THR A 243 4.03 -8.50 -14.74
CA THR A 243 3.48 -7.33 -14.02
C THR A 243 3.88 -6.04 -14.72
N GLY A 244 3.16 -4.95 -14.43
CA GLY A 244 3.53 -3.62 -14.90
C GLY A 244 2.73 -2.49 -14.27
N ILE A 245 3.11 -1.27 -14.63
CA ILE A 245 2.45 -0.02 -14.30
C ILE A 245 1.82 0.54 -15.57
N PHE A 246 0.52 0.81 -15.49
CA PHE A 246 -0.30 1.22 -16.62
C PHE A 246 -1.07 2.49 -16.27
N PHE A 247 -1.54 3.19 -17.30
CA PHE A 247 -2.41 4.34 -17.12
C PHE A 247 -3.48 4.41 -18.20
N ARG A 248 -4.54 5.16 -17.90
CA ARG A 248 -5.62 5.46 -18.85
C ARG A 248 -6.30 6.76 -18.47
N ASP A 249 -6.54 7.62 -19.44
CA ASP A 249 -7.42 8.77 -19.27
C ASP A 249 -8.87 8.30 -19.23
N VAL A 250 -9.59 8.65 -18.16
CA VAL A 250 -10.97 8.24 -17.97
C VAL A 250 -11.89 9.44 -18.22
N LEU A 251 -12.91 9.22 -19.04
CA LEU A 251 -13.93 10.21 -19.36
C LEU A 251 -15.26 9.82 -18.72
N ASP A 252 -16.11 10.82 -18.50
CA ASP A 252 -17.47 10.66 -18.01
C ASP A 252 -18.42 10.18 -19.13
N THR A 253 -18.09 9.02 -19.71
CA THR A 253 -18.82 8.37 -20.81
C THR A 253 -18.82 6.85 -20.58
N PRO A 254 -19.71 6.08 -21.25
CA PRO A 254 -19.72 4.63 -21.10
C PRO A 254 -18.33 4.02 -21.27
N GLY A 255 -17.92 3.17 -20.32
CA GLY A 255 -16.63 2.47 -20.37
C GLY A 255 -15.42 3.35 -20.03
N GLY A 256 -15.66 4.55 -19.48
CA GLY A 256 -14.60 5.51 -19.20
C GLY A 256 -14.04 6.17 -20.46
N GLY A 257 -14.75 6.11 -21.59
CA GLY A 257 -14.26 6.46 -22.92
C GLY A 257 -13.66 5.28 -23.67
N ASN A 258 -13.09 5.52 -24.85
CA ASN A 258 -12.52 4.48 -25.73
C ASN A 258 -11.01 4.64 -25.95
N LYS A 259 -10.33 5.45 -25.14
CA LYS A 259 -8.86 5.52 -25.21
C LYS A 259 -8.28 4.22 -24.69
N ASP A 260 -7.25 3.71 -25.36
CA ASP A 260 -6.55 2.51 -24.93
C ASP A 260 -5.82 2.74 -23.60
N ILE A 261 -5.71 1.67 -22.80
CA ILE A 261 -4.72 1.61 -21.72
C ILE A 261 -3.33 1.78 -22.34
N GLN A 262 -2.43 2.43 -21.62
CA GLN A 262 -1.03 2.60 -22.01
C GLN A 262 -0.09 2.11 -20.90
N MET A 263 1.12 1.71 -21.27
CA MET A 263 2.10 1.12 -20.36
C MET A 263 3.17 2.14 -20.00
N ILE A 264 3.53 2.23 -18.71
CA ILE A 264 4.65 3.03 -18.21
C ILE A 264 5.89 2.13 -18.05
N ALA A 265 5.71 0.98 -17.40
CA ALA A 265 6.77 0.00 -17.17
C ALA A 265 6.17 -1.39 -17.01
N SER A 266 6.95 -2.44 -17.26
CA SER A 266 6.55 -3.83 -17.13
C SER A 266 7.74 -4.75 -16.94
N SER A 267 7.47 -6.04 -16.71
CA SER A 267 8.46 -7.13 -16.73
C SER A 267 9.21 -7.30 -18.05
N ASP A 268 8.88 -6.53 -19.10
CA ASP A 268 9.63 -6.50 -20.36
C ASP A 268 10.66 -5.35 -20.41
N ASN A 269 10.65 -4.46 -19.42
CA ASN A 269 11.60 -3.36 -19.32
C ASN A 269 12.83 -3.80 -18.50
N GLU A 270 14.03 -3.44 -18.98
CA GLU A 270 15.23 -3.52 -18.16
C GLU A 270 15.13 -2.58 -16.95
N ILE A 271 15.58 -3.07 -15.79
CA ILE A 271 15.71 -2.26 -14.58
C ILE A 271 16.79 -1.19 -14.84
N PRO A 272 16.44 0.11 -14.71
CA PRO A 272 17.44 1.17 -14.83
C PRO A 272 18.60 0.98 -13.85
N ASN A 273 19.81 1.35 -14.28
CA ASN A 273 21.06 1.24 -13.51
C ASN A 273 21.52 -0.20 -13.15
N ALA A 274 20.93 -1.25 -13.74
CA ALA A 274 21.48 -2.60 -13.59
C ALA A 274 22.96 -2.65 -14.04
N PRO A 275 23.86 -3.31 -13.27
CA PRO A 275 25.30 -3.27 -13.55
C PRO A 275 25.61 -3.85 -14.94
N PRO A 276 26.71 -3.43 -15.60
CA PRO A 276 27.06 -3.92 -16.94
C PRO A 276 27.16 -5.45 -17.04
N SER A 277 27.53 -6.13 -15.95
CA SER A 277 27.55 -7.60 -15.86
C SER A 277 26.16 -8.24 -15.87
N ALA A 278 25.12 -7.52 -15.43
CA ALA A 278 23.73 -7.94 -15.54
C ALA A 278 23.22 -7.85 -16.99
N LYS A 279 23.78 -6.98 -17.84
CA LYS A 279 23.31 -6.80 -19.24
C LYS A 279 23.43 -8.04 -20.14
N PHE A 280 24.14 -9.09 -19.71
CA PHE A 280 24.18 -10.39 -20.41
C PHE A 280 22.95 -11.26 -20.17
N ARG A 281 22.10 -10.91 -19.20
CA ARG A 281 20.78 -11.51 -18.95
C ARG A 281 19.82 -10.35 -18.70
N MET A 282 18.90 -10.07 -19.62
CA MET A 282 17.94 -8.96 -19.46
C MET A 282 17.37 -8.95 -18.03
N MET A 283 17.83 -7.99 -17.22
CA MET A 283 17.47 -7.90 -15.80
C MET A 283 16.25 -7.01 -15.74
N ALA A 284 15.09 -7.64 -15.85
CA ALA A 284 13.80 -6.97 -15.94
C ALA A 284 13.05 -7.03 -14.60
N PHE A 285 11.98 -6.25 -14.49
CA PHE A 285 11.14 -6.27 -13.30
C PHE A 285 10.42 -7.61 -13.14
N GLU A 286 10.64 -8.29 -12.01
CA GLU A 286 9.80 -9.42 -11.59
C GLU A 286 8.59 -8.92 -10.79
N SER A 287 8.77 -7.87 -9.98
CA SER A 287 7.70 -7.27 -9.20
C SER A 287 7.69 -5.75 -9.30
N THR A 288 6.49 -5.17 -9.21
CA THR A 288 6.24 -3.73 -9.15
C THR A 288 5.23 -3.44 -8.06
N SER A 289 5.27 -2.27 -7.40
CA SER A 289 4.27 -1.90 -6.40
C SER A 289 3.09 -1.13 -7.00
N PRO A 290 1.93 -1.07 -6.32
CA PRO A 290 0.91 -0.08 -6.64
C PRO A 290 1.50 1.35 -6.62
N PRO A 291 1.18 2.18 -7.62
CA PRO A 291 1.83 3.49 -7.80
C PRO A 291 1.26 4.58 -6.89
N SER A 292 2.00 5.69 -6.78
CA SER A 292 1.52 6.98 -6.28
C SER A 292 1.72 8.04 -7.37
N VAL A 293 0.80 9.00 -7.46
CA VAL A 293 0.81 10.03 -8.51
C VAL A 293 0.65 11.42 -7.91
N ALA A 294 1.27 12.40 -8.55
CA ALA A 294 1.03 13.82 -8.29
C ALA A 294 1.31 14.61 -9.56
N GLY A 295 0.36 15.45 -9.97
CA GLY A 295 0.44 16.15 -11.25
C GLY A 295 0.53 15.16 -12.42
N ASN A 296 1.61 15.27 -13.21
CA ASN A 296 1.87 14.42 -14.37
C ASN A 296 2.94 13.35 -14.08
N ASP A 297 3.35 13.16 -12.84
CA ASP A 297 4.40 12.22 -12.47
C ASP A 297 3.83 11.04 -11.68
N VAL A 298 4.41 9.86 -11.92
CA VAL A 298 4.15 8.62 -11.20
C VAL A 298 5.42 8.18 -10.49
N VAL A 299 5.25 7.63 -9.28
CA VAL A 299 6.31 6.95 -8.52
C VAL A 299 5.86 5.55 -8.14
N PHE A 300 6.75 4.56 -8.29
CA PHE A 300 6.51 3.17 -7.91
C PHE A 300 7.82 2.47 -7.55
N LEU A 301 7.72 1.40 -6.76
CA LEU A 301 8.82 0.47 -6.50
C LEU A 301 8.84 -0.60 -7.59
N GLY A 302 10.02 -0.90 -8.15
CA GLY A 302 10.23 -2.01 -9.07
C GLY A 302 11.46 -2.82 -8.66
N LEU A 303 11.33 -4.15 -8.65
CA LEU A 303 12.33 -5.08 -8.12
C LEU A 303 12.63 -6.20 -9.12
N ASP A 304 13.85 -6.74 -9.07
CA ASP A 304 14.26 -7.93 -9.83
C ASP A 304 13.73 -9.24 -9.24
N LEU A 305 13.49 -9.27 -7.93
CA LEU A 305 12.87 -10.39 -7.21
C LEU A 305 12.19 -9.86 -5.93
N GLU A 306 10.88 -10.08 -5.77
CA GLU A 306 10.13 -9.61 -4.59
C GLU A 306 10.64 -10.22 -3.27
N ALA A 307 10.91 -11.53 -3.27
CA ALA A 307 11.25 -12.27 -2.06
C ALA A 307 12.63 -11.90 -1.49
N ASP A 308 13.60 -11.61 -2.37
CA ASP A 308 14.96 -11.25 -2.00
C ASP A 308 15.56 -10.30 -3.05
N PRO A 309 15.25 -9.00 -2.96
CA PRO A 309 15.59 -8.06 -4.00
C PRO A 309 17.09 -7.75 -3.98
N HIS A 310 17.72 -7.86 -5.16
CA HIS A 310 19.14 -7.53 -5.34
C HIS A 310 19.32 -6.26 -6.17
N TYR A 311 18.35 -5.97 -7.04
CA TYR A 311 18.36 -4.82 -7.93
C TYR A 311 16.97 -4.18 -7.99
N GLY A 312 16.92 -2.95 -8.48
CA GLY A 312 15.71 -2.16 -8.53
C GLY A 312 15.73 -1.04 -7.50
N GLY A 313 14.56 -0.51 -7.22
CA GLY A 313 14.44 0.72 -6.45
C GLY A 313 13.12 1.44 -6.67
N ILE A 314 13.06 2.67 -6.18
CA ILE A 314 11.94 3.58 -6.42
C ILE A 314 12.23 4.38 -7.69
N PHE A 315 11.32 4.31 -8.65
CA PHE A 315 11.41 5.00 -9.93
C PHE A 315 10.34 6.07 -10.05
N MET A 316 10.70 7.16 -10.72
CA MET A 316 9.80 8.22 -11.15
C MET A 316 9.72 8.26 -12.66
N ALA A 317 8.55 8.56 -13.20
CA ALA A 317 8.37 8.80 -14.63
C ALA A 317 7.21 9.77 -14.89
N PRO A 318 7.23 10.50 -16.02
CA PRO A 318 6.04 11.19 -16.48
C PRO A 318 4.97 10.17 -16.90
N ILE A 319 3.70 10.49 -16.69
CA ILE A 319 2.55 9.69 -17.13
C ILE A 319 2.41 9.81 -18.65
N ARG A 320 3.12 8.93 -19.37
CA ARG A 320 3.07 8.76 -20.82
C ARG A 320 3.46 7.32 -21.17
N SER A 321 3.23 6.90 -22.41
CA SER A 321 3.63 5.55 -22.85
C SER A 321 5.15 5.39 -22.86
N MET A 322 5.63 4.31 -22.25
CA MET A 322 7.03 3.85 -22.21
C MET A 322 8.05 4.99 -22.04
N PRO A 323 7.94 5.79 -20.95
CA PRO A 323 8.89 6.85 -20.67
C PRO A 323 10.22 6.28 -20.22
N GLU A 324 11.24 7.14 -20.23
CA GLU A 324 12.46 6.86 -19.48
C GLU A 324 12.15 6.89 -17.98
N LEU A 325 12.61 5.87 -17.27
CA LEU A 325 12.44 5.76 -15.82
C LEU A 325 13.62 6.44 -15.13
N ILE A 326 13.32 7.35 -14.20
CA ILE A 326 14.31 8.06 -13.39
C ILE A 326 14.44 7.32 -12.05
N PRO A 327 15.58 6.67 -11.76
CA PRO A 327 15.82 6.08 -10.45
C PRO A 327 15.97 7.19 -9.40
N LEU A 328 15.15 7.13 -8.35
CA LEU A 328 15.22 8.04 -7.22
C LEU A 328 16.04 7.46 -6.07
N ILE A 329 15.81 6.19 -5.75
CA ILE A 329 16.47 5.44 -4.66
C ILE A 329 16.71 4.01 -5.15
N GLY A 330 17.96 3.57 -5.26
CA GLY A 330 18.33 2.20 -5.64
C GLY A 330 18.61 1.29 -4.45
N ILE A 331 18.37 -0.01 -4.64
CA ILE A 331 18.94 -1.05 -3.78
C ILE A 331 20.45 -1.15 -4.04
N GLY A 332 21.24 -1.27 -2.97
CA GLY A 332 22.70 -1.18 -3.03
C GLY A 332 23.22 0.26 -3.15
N GLU A 333 22.35 1.27 -2.99
CA GLU A 333 22.75 2.68 -3.00
C GLU A 333 22.49 3.31 -1.62
N LYS A 334 23.30 4.32 -1.27
CA LYS A 334 23.00 5.18 -0.12
C LYS A 334 21.88 6.14 -0.48
N VAL A 335 21.00 6.43 0.48
CA VAL A 335 20.06 7.54 0.33
C VAL A 335 20.87 8.85 0.28
N PRO A 336 20.82 9.61 -0.84
CA PRO A 336 21.61 10.84 -0.98
C PRO A 336 21.34 11.81 0.18
N GLY A 337 22.38 12.42 0.75
CA GLY A 337 22.22 13.35 1.87
C GLY A 337 22.15 12.71 3.26
N THR A 338 22.23 11.38 3.35
CA THR A 338 22.35 10.65 4.63
C THR A 338 23.72 9.99 4.75
N ASP A 339 24.22 9.81 5.98
CA ASP A 339 25.45 9.08 6.27
C ASP A 339 25.21 7.59 6.54
N LEU A 340 23.98 7.11 6.31
CA LEU A 340 23.62 5.71 6.53
C LEU A 340 24.26 4.77 5.49
N PRO A 341 24.36 3.47 5.81
CA PRO A 341 24.74 2.45 4.84
C PRO A 341 23.76 2.37 3.66
N GLU A 342 24.15 1.58 2.66
CA GLU A 342 23.34 1.32 1.48
C GLU A 342 22.01 0.64 1.84
N ILE A 343 20.96 1.02 1.12
CA ILE A 343 19.64 0.42 1.26
C ILE A 343 19.66 -1.00 0.72
N THR A 344 19.17 -1.95 1.51
CA THR A 344 19.06 -3.36 1.13
C THR A 344 17.62 -3.77 0.84
N ARG A 345 16.62 -3.06 1.40
CA ARG A 345 15.20 -3.32 1.17
C ARG A 345 14.38 -2.04 1.14
N LEU A 346 13.31 -2.03 0.35
CA LEU A 346 12.37 -0.93 0.20
C LEU A 346 10.93 -1.43 0.32
N GLY A 347 10.04 -0.57 0.80
CA GLY A 347 8.63 -0.90 1.02
C GLY A 347 7.75 -0.47 -0.15
N GLU A 348 6.73 -1.26 -0.47
CA GLU A 348 5.75 -0.94 -1.53
C GLU A 348 4.84 0.26 -1.19
N ALA A 349 4.73 0.59 0.08
CA ALA A 349 3.95 1.72 0.57
C ALA A 349 4.79 3.00 0.58
N LEU A 350 4.64 3.79 -0.49
CA LEU A 350 5.26 5.09 -0.64
C LEU A 350 4.22 6.18 -0.90
N ALA A 351 4.41 7.36 -0.35
CA ALA A 351 3.57 8.53 -0.62
C ALA A 351 4.37 9.60 -1.36
N PHE A 352 3.72 10.23 -2.35
CA PHE A 352 4.32 11.24 -3.22
C PHE A 352 3.36 12.43 -3.31
N ASP A 353 3.88 13.65 -3.20
CA ASP A 353 3.09 14.90 -3.26
C ASP A 353 3.47 15.82 -4.42
N GLY A 354 4.34 15.36 -5.33
CA GLY A 354 4.81 16.12 -6.49
C GLY A 354 6.23 16.67 -6.33
N ARG A 355 6.73 16.77 -5.11
CA ARG A 355 8.14 17.14 -4.84
C ARG A 355 8.80 16.18 -3.88
N TYR A 356 8.09 15.82 -2.82
CA TYR A 356 8.59 14.98 -1.78
C TYR A 356 8.09 13.56 -1.98
N LEU A 357 8.97 12.61 -1.70
CA LEU A 357 8.69 11.19 -1.63
C LEU A 357 8.97 10.74 -0.20
N VAL A 358 8.02 10.03 0.41
CA VAL A 358 8.27 9.31 1.66
C VAL A 358 8.18 7.80 1.43
N PHE A 359 9.10 7.06 2.03
CA PHE A 359 9.17 5.61 1.93
C PHE A 359 9.79 5.00 3.19
N TRP A 360 9.55 3.70 3.38
CA TRP A 360 10.29 2.86 4.31
C TRP A 360 11.47 2.21 3.60
N GLY A 361 12.62 2.14 4.27
CA GLY A 361 13.80 1.41 3.79
C GLY A 361 14.56 0.75 4.93
N ALA A 362 15.28 -0.32 4.61
CA ALA A 362 16.17 -1.02 5.53
C ALA A 362 17.61 -1.05 4.99
N TRP A 363 18.57 -1.22 5.90
CA TRP A 363 20.00 -1.31 5.58
C TRP A 363 20.69 -2.36 6.46
N GLY A 364 21.89 -2.76 6.06
CA GLY A 364 22.61 -3.85 6.72
C GLY A 364 22.01 -5.23 6.43
N ASP A 365 22.60 -6.25 7.05
CA ASP A 365 22.25 -7.67 6.86
C ASP A 365 21.69 -8.33 8.13
N GLN A 366 21.66 -7.59 9.24
CA GLN A 366 21.13 -8.06 10.50
C GLN A 366 19.61 -8.15 10.40
N MET A 367 19.09 -9.33 10.72
CA MET A 367 17.66 -9.60 10.84
C MET A 367 17.34 -9.91 12.32
N LYS A 368 16.11 -9.62 12.72
CA LYS A 368 15.52 -10.09 13.97
C LYS A 368 14.34 -11.00 13.66
N THR A 369 14.14 -12.01 14.48
CA THR A 369 12.97 -12.89 14.37
C THR A 369 11.85 -12.35 15.24
N ILE A 370 10.64 -12.30 14.69
CA ILE A 370 9.43 -11.95 15.42
C ILE A 370 8.40 -13.08 15.32
N ARG A 371 7.59 -13.22 16.35
CA ARG A 371 6.47 -14.14 16.44
C ARG A 371 5.17 -13.44 16.06
N LEU A 372 4.45 -13.99 15.09
CA LEU A 372 3.15 -13.51 14.64
C LEU A 372 2.08 -14.56 14.94
N TYR A 373 1.18 -14.26 15.87
CA TYR A 373 0.05 -15.15 16.15
C TYR A 373 -1.01 -15.05 15.06
N CYS A 374 -1.59 -16.20 14.70
CA CYS A 374 -2.82 -16.23 13.92
C CYS A 374 -3.90 -15.39 14.61
N ALA A 375 -4.66 -14.66 13.79
CA ALA A 375 -5.79 -13.88 14.27
C ALA A 375 -6.83 -14.82 14.92
N VAL A 376 -7.63 -14.25 15.83
CA VAL A 376 -8.72 -14.97 16.52
C VAL A 376 -10.09 -14.62 15.93
N ASP A 377 -10.13 -13.62 15.05
CA ASP A 377 -11.32 -13.10 14.38
C ASP A 377 -11.03 -12.79 12.90
N GLY A 378 -12.09 -12.68 12.09
CA GLY A 378 -11.97 -12.46 10.64
C GLY A 378 -12.59 -13.56 9.80
N ASN A 379 -12.01 -13.83 8.61
CA ASN A 379 -12.53 -14.83 7.67
C ASN A 379 -12.34 -16.25 8.23
N PRO A 380 -13.41 -17.03 8.48
CA PRO A 380 -13.30 -18.35 9.11
C PRO A 380 -12.39 -19.35 8.37
N GLU A 381 -12.36 -19.31 7.04
CA GLU A 381 -11.52 -20.22 6.25
C GLU A 381 -10.04 -19.86 6.39
N LEU A 382 -9.69 -18.56 6.36
CA LEU A 382 -8.32 -18.11 6.59
C LEU A 382 -7.85 -18.39 8.02
N LEU A 383 -8.74 -18.23 9.00
CA LEU A 383 -8.44 -18.54 10.39
C LEU A 383 -8.17 -20.03 10.57
N ALA A 384 -9.05 -20.89 10.06
CA ALA A 384 -8.84 -22.34 10.10
C ALA A 384 -7.54 -22.74 9.41
N TYR A 385 -7.22 -22.10 8.27
CA TYR A 385 -5.99 -22.38 7.56
C TYR A 385 -4.75 -22.00 8.37
N CYS A 386 -4.71 -20.79 8.93
CA CYS A 386 -3.61 -20.34 9.79
C CYS A 386 -3.47 -21.22 11.05
N ASN A 387 -4.59 -21.61 11.67
CA ASN A 387 -4.65 -22.37 12.93
C ASN A 387 -4.41 -23.89 12.76
N GLY A 388 -3.49 -24.28 11.88
CA GLY A 388 -2.95 -25.65 11.82
C GLY A 388 -3.03 -26.36 10.48
N ILE A 389 -3.56 -25.74 9.42
CA ILE A 389 -3.47 -26.30 8.05
C ILE A 389 -2.22 -25.78 7.33
N ASP A 390 -1.85 -24.51 7.53
CA ASP A 390 -0.61 -23.95 7.01
C ASP A 390 0.58 -24.70 7.63
N PRO A 391 1.43 -25.35 6.82
CA PRO A 391 2.56 -26.13 7.31
C PRO A 391 3.62 -25.26 8.03
N ASN A 392 3.57 -23.94 7.87
CA ASN A 392 4.48 -23.02 8.56
C ASN A 392 3.98 -22.63 9.96
N SER A 393 2.73 -22.95 10.31
CA SER A 393 2.14 -22.62 11.60
C SER A 393 2.58 -23.59 12.70
N ILE A 394 2.95 -23.03 13.85
CA ILE A 394 3.42 -23.74 15.03
C ILE A 394 2.40 -23.52 16.16
N TYR A 395 1.99 -24.60 16.83
CA TYR A 395 1.10 -24.53 17.99
C TYR A 395 1.87 -24.19 19.26
N ASP A 396 1.43 -23.14 19.96
CA ASP A 396 1.93 -22.74 21.27
C ASP A 396 1.02 -23.27 22.39
N PRO A 397 1.44 -24.29 23.15
CA PRO A 397 0.63 -24.85 24.23
C PRO A 397 0.51 -23.93 25.46
N VAL A 398 1.34 -22.88 25.56
CA VAL A 398 1.29 -21.93 26.69
C VAL A 398 0.16 -20.92 26.48
N THR A 399 0.00 -20.45 25.25
CA THR A 399 -1.00 -19.43 24.90
C THR A 399 -2.26 -20.02 24.27
N ASP A 400 -2.26 -21.32 23.94
CA ASP A 400 -3.33 -22.02 23.19
C ASP A 400 -3.61 -21.36 21.84
N ARG A 401 -2.54 -20.97 21.14
CA ARG A 401 -2.59 -20.25 19.86
C ARG A 401 -1.60 -20.79 18.85
N TRP A 402 -1.91 -20.59 17.58
CA TRP A 402 -0.98 -20.85 16.48
C TRP A 402 -0.21 -19.59 16.11
N TYR A 403 1.06 -19.74 15.76
CA TYR A 403 1.91 -18.64 15.32
C TYR A 403 2.83 -19.04 14.17
N GLN A 404 3.41 -18.04 13.51
CA GLN A 404 4.56 -18.21 12.62
C GLN A 404 5.67 -17.26 13.03
N GLU A 405 6.92 -17.66 12.82
CA GLU A 405 8.07 -16.77 12.95
C GLU A 405 8.39 -16.10 11.61
N LYS A 406 8.80 -14.83 11.68
CA LYS A 406 9.21 -14.04 10.51
C LYS A 406 10.49 -13.28 10.81
N GLU A 407 11.37 -13.23 9.82
CA GLU A 407 12.54 -12.37 9.87
C GLU A 407 12.19 -10.97 9.39
N VAL A 408 12.62 -9.97 10.15
CA VAL A 408 12.45 -8.55 9.85
C VAL A 408 13.82 -7.88 9.92
N PRO A 409 14.16 -6.94 9.03
CA PRO A 409 15.42 -6.21 9.14
C PRO A 409 15.56 -5.52 10.49
N GLN A 410 16.73 -5.64 11.10
CA GLN A 410 17.06 -5.01 12.38
C GLN A 410 17.13 -3.49 12.23
N TYR A 411 17.76 -3.02 11.16
CA TYR A 411 17.93 -1.60 10.88
C TYR A 411 16.99 -1.13 9.78
N GLN A 412 16.07 -0.26 10.16
CA GLN A 412 15.02 0.24 9.29
C GLN A 412 14.75 1.71 9.60
N GLY A 413 14.14 2.41 8.67
CA GLY A 413 13.72 3.79 8.88
C GLY A 413 12.70 4.29 7.88
N ILE A 414 12.13 5.45 8.22
CA ILE A 414 11.29 6.25 7.34
C ILE A 414 12.14 7.39 6.79
N PHE A 415 12.10 7.57 5.47
CA PHE A 415 12.90 8.55 4.75
C PHE A 415 12.00 9.54 4.03
N LEU A 416 12.40 10.81 4.03
CA LEU A 416 11.84 11.85 3.16
C LEU A 416 12.88 12.16 2.09
N TYR A 417 12.52 12.13 0.81
CA TYR A 417 13.39 12.48 -0.31
C TYR A 417 12.80 13.67 -1.08
N ASP A 418 13.58 14.74 -1.21
CA ASP A 418 13.28 15.91 -2.05
C ASP A 418 13.82 15.68 -3.46
N ILE A 419 12.93 15.46 -4.43
CA ILE A 419 13.34 15.15 -5.82
C ILE A 419 14.01 16.34 -6.51
N LEU A 420 13.71 17.58 -6.08
CA LEU A 420 14.28 18.79 -6.70
C LEU A 420 15.71 19.01 -6.21
N LEU A 421 15.94 18.80 -4.91
CA LEU A 421 17.27 18.92 -4.31
C LEU A 421 18.10 17.64 -4.43
N LYS A 422 17.47 16.52 -4.83
CA LYS A 422 18.07 15.18 -4.86
C LYS A 422 18.70 14.80 -3.51
N LYS A 423 17.99 15.14 -2.42
CA LYS A 423 18.47 14.99 -1.05
C LYS A 423 17.41 14.31 -0.19
N GLY A 424 17.83 13.29 0.53
CA GLY A 424 17.06 12.58 1.54
C GLY A 424 17.37 13.06 2.95
N GLU A 425 16.39 12.89 3.82
CA GLU A 425 16.45 13.10 5.26
C GLU A 425 15.90 11.86 5.96
N LEU A 426 16.55 11.42 7.02
CA LEU A 426 16.03 10.37 7.91
C LEU A 426 14.97 10.98 8.82
N VAL A 427 13.75 10.44 8.77
CA VAL A 427 12.61 10.91 9.59
C VAL A 427 12.62 10.24 10.95
N ALA A 428 12.74 8.92 10.96
CA ALA A 428 12.77 8.09 12.15
C ALA A 428 13.44 6.74 11.84
N ASN A 429 14.00 6.06 12.84
CA ASN A 429 14.71 4.80 12.66
C ASN A 429 14.66 3.85 13.87
N THR A 430 15.03 2.59 13.62
CA THR A 430 15.00 1.54 14.65
C THR A 430 16.19 1.52 15.62
N MET A 431 17.19 2.38 15.43
CA MET A 431 18.34 2.48 16.33
C MET A 431 18.08 3.43 17.50
N SER A 432 17.13 4.37 17.35
CA SER A 432 16.86 5.40 18.37
C SER A 432 15.39 5.63 18.66
N ASP A 433 14.49 5.49 17.68
CA ASP A 433 13.16 6.10 17.77
C ASP A 433 12.04 5.08 17.97
N PHE A 434 12.14 3.91 17.35
CA PHE A 434 11.10 2.87 17.37
C PHE A 434 11.69 1.47 17.31
N ASN A 435 10.91 0.44 17.65
CA ASN A 435 11.34 -0.94 17.49
C ASN A 435 11.01 -1.49 16.09
N ASP A 436 9.90 -1.08 15.48
CA ASP A 436 9.48 -1.57 14.16
C ASP A 436 8.65 -0.58 13.36
N PHE A 437 8.67 -0.72 12.04
CA PHE A 437 7.80 0.00 11.10
C PHE A 437 6.98 -0.95 10.20
N VAL A 438 7.21 -2.27 10.30
CA VAL A 438 6.55 -3.27 9.47
C VAL A 438 5.40 -3.93 10.24
N PHE A 439 4.20 -3.83 9.68
CA PHE A 439 2.96 -4.38 10.20
C PHE A 439 2.49 -5.52 9.32
N TRP A 440 1.89 -6.54 9.94
CA TRP A 440 1.67 -7.83 9.30
C TRP A 440 0.18 -8.17 9.19
N GLY A 441 -0.21 -8.67 8.03
CA GLY A 441 -1.55 -9.22 7.79
C GLY A 441 -1.50 -10.59 7.13
N TYR A 442 -2.22 -11.55 7.69
CA TYR A 442 -2.40 -12.88 7.08
C TYR A 442 -3.53 -12.83 6.05
N SER A 443 -3.22 -13.08 4.78
CA SER A 443 -4.16 -12.90 3.67
C SER A 443 -3.85 -13.86 2.51
N GLY A 444 -4.78 -14.03 1.58
CA GLY A 444 -4.64 -14.91 0.40
C GLY A 444 -5.88 -15.76 0.17
N LYS A 445 -5.86 -16.65 -0.82
CA LYS A 445 -6.97 -17.58 -1.09
C LYS A 445 -6.64 -18.96 -0.51
N VAL A 446 -7.51 -19.48 0.36
CA VAL A 446 -7.35 -20.83 0.91
C VAL A 446 -7.49 -21.85 -0.23
N PRO A 447 -6.57 -22.82 -0.39
CA PRO A 447 -6.70 -23.85 -1.42
C PRO A 447 -8.05 -24.58 -1.34
N GLY A 448 -8.73 -24.72 -2.48
CA GLY A 448 -10.05 -25.38 -2.56
C GLY A 448 -11.24 -24.54 -2.09
N SER A 449 -11.04 -23.27 -1.72
CA SER A 449 -12.13 -22.33 -1.37
C SER A 449 -12.58 -21.46 -2.55
N GLY A 450 -13.87 -21.10 -2.59
CA GLY A 450 -14.47 -20.18 -3.58
C GLY A 450 -15.08 -20.83 -4.83
N GLN A 451 -16.07 -20.15 -5.43
CA GLN A 451 -16.61 -20.51 -6.77
C GLN A 451 -15.85 -19.73 -7.84
N GLY A 452 -15.18 -20.42 -8.75
CA GLY A 452 -14.50 -19.85 -9.93
C GLY A 452 -13.08 -20.40 -10.14
N ASP A 453 -12.73 -20.61 -11.41
CA ASP A 453 -11.43 -21.10 -11.91
C ASP A 453 -10.29 -20.06 -11.75
N ASP A 454 -10.18 -19.41 -10.59
CA ASP A 454 -8.98 -18.65 -10.22
C ASP A 454 -7.91 -19.67 -9.77
N VAL A 455 -7.33 -20.37 -10.74
CA VAL A 455 -6.20 -21.31 -10.57
C VAL A 455 -4.90 -20.59 -10.18
N ASP A 456 -4.84 -19.26 -10.33
CA ASP A 456 -3.66 -18.42 -10.09
C ASP A 456 -3.77 -17.52 -8.84
N ALA A 457 -4.74 -17.78 -7.96
CA ALA A 457 -4.87 -17.00 -6.74
C ALA A 457 -3.79 -17.38 -5.71
N GLU A 458 -3.05 -16.38 -5.25
CA GLU A 458 -1.94 -16.55 -4.32
C GLU A 458 -2.39 -17.19 -2.99
N PRO A 459 -1.66 -18.22 -2.50
CA PRO A 459 -2.01 -18.91 -1.26
C PRO A 459 -1.95 -17.99 -0.03
N PRO A 460 -2.55 -18.39 1.10
CA PRO A 460 -2.53 -17.62 2.32
C PRO A 460 -1.10 -17.49 2.85
N ARG A 461 -0.68 -16.26 3.16
CA ARG A 461 0.61 -15.96 3.79
C ARG A 461 0.56 -14.65 4.55
N TRP A 462 1.52 -14.46 5.44
CA TRP A 462 1.82 -13.17 6.05
C TRP A 462 2.39 -12.19 5.00
N ARG A 463 1.82 -10.99 4.95
CA ARG A 463 2.32 -9.85 4.17
C ARG A 463 2.67 -8.72 5.12
N GLY A 464 3.92 -8.27 5.04
CA GLY A 464 4.41 -7.11 5.77
C GLY A 464 4.16 -5.83 4.97
N THR A 465 3.81 -4.75 5.65
CA THR A 465 3.66 -3.43 5.03
C THR A 465 4.04 -2.33 6.01
N SER A 466 4.54 -1.22 5.49
CA SER A 466 4.75 0.01 6.25
C SER A 466 3.66 1.01 5.87
N PHE A 467 3.39 1.98 6.75
CA PHE A 467 2.37 2.99 6.48
C PHE A 467 2.95 4.38 6.63
N VAL A 468 2.89 5.14 5.55
CA VAL A 468 3.39 6.52 5.46
C VAL A 468 2.37 7.37 4.70
N ALA A 469 2.27 8.64 5.07
CA ALA A 469 1.51 9.66 4.36
C ALA A 469 2.28 10.98 4.40
N LEU A 470 2.09 11.82 3.38
CA LEU A 470 2.93 12.99 3.16
C LEU A 470 2.12 14.16 2.63
N SER A 471 2.41 15.34 3.18
CA SER A 471 2.04 16.60 2.56
C SER A 471 3.06 17.69 2.86
N ASP A 472 3.64 18.30 1.82
CA ASP A 472 4.44 19.53 1.94
C ASP A 472 5.64 19.35 2.88
N GLY A 473 6.32 18.19 2.77
CA GLY A 473 7.45 17.81 3.60
C GLY A 473 7.12 17.41 5.05
N LEU A 474 5.84 17.44 5.44
CA LEU A 474 5.39 16.82 6.69
C LEU A 474 5.12 15.33 6.47
N VAL A 475 5.68 14.50 7.34
CA VAL A 475 5.57 13.04 7.23
C VAL A 475 4.76 12.50 8.39
N VAL A 476 3.68 11.79 8.10
CA VAL A 476 2.96 10.98 9.09
C VAL A 476 3.26 9.51 8.80
N PHE A 477 3.61 8.73 9.81
CA PHE A 477 3.95 7.32 9.64
C PHE A 477 3.46 6.49 10.83
N LYS A 478 3.27 5.19 10.59
CA LYS A 478 2.95 4.23 11.64
C LYS A 478 4.23 3.56 12.14
N ALA A 479 4.39 3.43 13.44
CA ALA A 479 5.52 2.74 14.06
C ALA A 479 5.12 2.05 15.37
N ARG A 480 5.97 1.13 15.80
CA ARG A 480 5.80 0.31 17.01
C ARG A 480 6.93 0.57 18.00
N THR A 481 6.58 0.75 19.27
CA THR A 481 7.47 0.50 20.40
C THR A 481 7.05 -0.76 21.15
N GLY A 482 8.00 -1.41 21.80
CA GLY A 482 7.73 -2.61 22.60
C GLY A 482 9.00 -3.41 22.83
N THR A 483 8.97 -4.29 23.84
CA THR A 483 10.11 -5.17 24.13
C THR A 483 9.97 -6.45 23.34
N LEU A 484 11.02 -6.84 22.61
CA LEU A 484 11.08 -8.17 22.00
C LEU A 484 11.52 -9.19 23.08
N ALA A 485 10.58 -9.99 23.55
CA ALA A 485 10.83 -11.02 24.56
C ALA A 485 11.66 -12.19 24.00
N PRO A 486 12.29 -13.02 24.86
CA PRO A 486 13.14 -14.14 24.41
C PRO A 486 12.44 -15.19 23.52
N ASN A 487 11.10 -15.23 23.52
CA ASN A 487 10.29 -16.09 22.66
C ASN A 487 9.96 -15.45 21.28
N ASN A 488 10.63 -14.35 20.93
CA ASN A 488 10.40 -13.53 19.72
C ASN A 488 9.07 -12.78 19.69
N GLU A 489 8.32 -12.74 20.80
CA GLU A 489 7.07 -11.98 20.89
C GLU A 489 7.35 -10.53 21.28
N TYR A 490 6.67 -9.60 20.61
CA TYR A 490 6.60 -8.22 21.10
C TYR A 490 5.63 -8.14 22.27
N VAL A 491 6.13 -7.71 23.43
CA VAL A 491 5.35 -7.45 24.64
C VAL A 491 5.35 -5.96 24.98
N ASP A 492 4.38 -5.53 25.78
CA ASP A 492 4.19 -4.11 26.16
C ASP A 492 4.16 -3.18 24.93
N VAL A 493 3.41 -3.61 23.92
CA VAL A 493 3.41 -2.98 22.60
C VAL A 493 2.59 -1.70 22.60
N THR A 494 3.17 -0.64 22.04
CA THR A 494 2.44 0.56 21.64
C THR A 494 2.60 0.76 20.13
N ASP A 495 1.46 0.70 19.42
CA ASP A 495 1.39 1.06 18.02
C ASP A 495 0.86 2.49 17.90
N GLY A 496 1.57 3.33 17.16
CA GLY A 496 1.24 4.75 17.07
C GLY A 496 1.34 5.31 15.66
N LEU A 497 0.70 6.46 15.47
CA LEU A 497 0.92 7.36 14.35
C LEU A 497 1.75 8.55 14.85
N TYR A 498 2.80 8.88 14.11
CA TYR A 498 3.77 9.91 14.49
C TYR A 498 3.95 10.91 13.36
N LEU A 499 4.22 12.16 13.72
CA LEU A 499 4.49 13.25 12.79
C LEU A 499 5.97 13.65 12.86
N GLY A 500 6.64 13.65 11.72
CA GLY A 500 7.98 14.20 11.51
C GLY A 500 7.97 15.46 10.63
N GLU A 501 8.85 16.42 10.96
CA GLU A 501 9.17 17.60 10.14
C GLU A 501 10.69 17.68 9.91
N PRO A 502 11.29 16.70 9.18
CA PRO A 502 12.74 16.55 9.08
C PRO A 502 13.43 17.78 8.47
N LEU A 503 12.77 18.46 7.52
CA LEU A 503 13.31 19.66 6.86
C LEU A 503 13.50 20.85 7.83
N LYS A 504 12.87 20.81 9.00
CA LYS A 504 13.02 21.81 10.07
C LYS A 504 13.76 21.27 11.28
N ALA A 505 14.21 20.01 11.24
CA ALA A 505 14.82 19.31 12.36
C ALA A 505 14.01 19.43 13.67
N LEU A 506 12.67 19.38 13.57
CA LEU A 506 11.82 19.39 14.77
C LEU A 506 11.69 17.98 15.34
N PRO A 507 11.57 17.84 16.68
CA PRO A 507 11.31 16.55 17.31
C PRO A 507 10.05 15.88 16.77
N LEU A 508 10.05 14.54 16.79
CA LEU A 508 8.86 13.74 16.52
C LEU A 508 7.74 14.10 17.50
N ARG A 509 6.50 13.97 17.04
CA ARG A 509 5.30 14.18 17.86
C ARG A 509 4.30 13.06 17.66
N ILE A 510 3.57 12.75 18.72
CA ILE A 510 2.55 11.70 18.71
C ILE A 510 1.28 12.27 18.10
N VAL A 511 0.74 11.63 17.06
CA VAL A 511 -0.60 11.94 16.51
C VAL A 511 -1.66 11.20 17.32
N ALA A 512 -1.47 9.90 17.54
CA ALA A 512 -2.28 9.03 18.39
C ALA A 512 -1.52 7.73 18.64
N GLU A 513 -1.72 7.09 19.79
CA GLU A 513 -1.15 5.79 20.15
C GLU A 513 -2.24 4.87 20.71
N THR A 514 -2.03 3.57 20.58
CA THR A 514 -2.82 2.58 21.34
C THR A 514 -2.68 2.82 22.84
N GLY A 515 -3.76 2.62 23.59
CA GLY A 515 -3.82 2.88 25.03
C GLY A 515 -4.24 4.31 25.41
N MET A 516 -4.11 5.29 24.49
CA MET A 516 -4.65 6.63 24.72
C MET A 516 -6.20 6.61 24.79
N ASP A 517 -6.77 7.53 25.56
CA ASP A 517 -8.23 7.70 25.67
C ASP A 517 -8.83 8.12 24.32
N ALA A 518 -9.72 7.29 23.79
CA ALA A 518 -10.39 7.50 22.51
C ALA A 518 -11.26 8.76 22.46
N ALA A 519 -11.66 9.32 23.62
CA ALA A 519 -12.40 10.57 23.68
C ALA A 519 -11.64 11.75 23.03
N MET A 520 -10.31 11.64 22.89
CA MET A 520 -9.51 12.61 22.15
C MET A 520 -9.84 12.64 20.64
N LEU A 521 -10.26 11.51 20.08
CA LEU A 521 -10.62 11.35 18.66
C LEU A 521 -12.12 11.55 18.45
N ASP A 522 -12.93 10.93 19.31
CA ASP A 522 -14.39 10.96 19.23
C ASP A 522 -15.00 11.22 20.62
N PRO A 523 -15.45 12.45 20.92
CA PRO A 523 -16.08 12.74 22.19
C PRO A 523 -17.47 12.09 22.35
N ASN A 524 -18.00 11.43 21.30
CA ASN A 524 -19.29 10.74 21.32
C ASN A 524 -19.17 9.22 21.47
N ILE A 525 -18.00 8.72 21.88
CA ILE A 525 -17.88 7.30 22.27
C ILE A 525 -18.95 6.95 23.32
N PRO A 526 -19.59 5.77 23.21
CA PRO A 526 -20.57 5.31 24.19
C PRO A 526 -19.88 4.97 25.53
N GLY A 527 -20.71 4.85 26.57
CA GLY A 527 -20.27 4.47 27.91
C GLY A 527 -19.82 5.64 28.79
N ASN A 528 -19.73 5.37 30.09
CA ASN A 528 -19.20 6.30 31.10
C ASN A 528 -17.72 6.01 31.45
N ALA A 529 -17.17 4.89 30.96
CA ALA A 529 -15.81 4.46 31.22
C ALA A 529 -14.88 4.86 30.06
N PRO A 530 -13.61 5.24 30.33
CA PRO A 530 -12.64 5.49 29.28
C PRO A 530 -12.49 4.29 28.35
N MET A 531 -12.51 4.53 27.05
CA MET A 531 -12.31 3.51 26.03
C MET A 531 -10.95 3.75 25.38
N PRO A 532 -9.95 2.87 25.54
CA PRO A 532 -8.66 3.07 24.91
C PRO A 532 -8.70 2.82 23.41
N ILE A 533 -7.83 3.50 22.67
CA ILE A 533 -7.50 3.17 21.28
C ILE A 533 -6.81 1.81 21.26
N ILE A 534 -7.27 0.88 20.43
CA ILE A 534 -6.69 -0.47 20.25
C ILE A 534 -6.13 -0.70 18.85
N GLY A 535 -6.42 0.20 17.91
CA GLY A 535 -5.91 0.09 16.54
C GLY A 535 -5.95 1.41 15.80
N LEU A 536 -4.94 1.63 14.98
CA LEU A 536 -4.77 2.82 14.14
C LEU A 536 -4.43 2.43 12.70
N GLY A 537 -5.04 3.12 11.75
CA GLY A 537 -4.86 2.94 10.31
C GLY A 537 -4.52 4.25 9.60
N LEU A 538 -3.57 4.18 8.69
CA LEU A 538 -3.09 5.27 7.84
C LEU A 538 -2.85 4.71 6.43
N GLU A 539 -3.09 5.51 5.40
CA GLU A 539 -2.69 5.18 4.02
C GLU A 539 -2.03 6.38 3.34
N ARG A 540 -1.34 6.11 2.23
CA ARG A 540 -0.49 7.08 1.49
C ARG A 540 -1.18 8.35 0.99
N ASP A 541 -2.50 8.31 0.80
CA ASP A 541 -3.34 9.47 0.45
C ASP A 541 -4.17 9.99 1.63
N GLY A 542 -3.93 9.46 2.84
CA GLY A 542 -4.57 9.90 4.08
C GLY A 542 -4.09 11.27 4.57
N PHE A 543 -3.09 11.88 3.92
CA PHE A 543 -2.62 13.23 4.27
C PHE A 543 -2.46 14.10 3.02
N ARG A 544 -3.28 15.16 2.91
CA ARG A 544 -3.19 16.15 1.83
C ARG A 544 -3.47 17.57 2.33
N GLY A 545 -2.61 18.50 1.93
CA GLY A 545 -2.68 19.91 2.32
C GLY A 545 -2.58 20.09 3.83
N ARG A 546 -3.72 20.29 4.49
CA ARG A 546 -3.82 20.43 5.94
C ARG A 546 -4.55 19.27 6.63
N TYR A 547 -5.20 18.40 5.87
CA TYR A 547 -6.09 17.38 6.40
C TYR A 547 -5.37 16.03 6.51
N LEU A 548 -5.36 15.49 7.72
CA LEU A 548 -4.95 14.12 8.00
C LEU A 548 -6.18 13.29 8.35
N ALA A 549 -6.44 12.25 7.58
CA ALA A 549 -7.50 11.28 7.79
C ALA A 549 -6.88 9.96 8.27
N ILE A 550 -7.44 9.42 9.36
CA ILE A 550 -7.01 8.15 9.96
C ILE A 550 -8.23 7.27 10.24
N THR A 551 -7.98 5.96 10.37
CA THR A 551 -8.95 5.03 10.95
C THR A 551 -8.51 4.72 12.38
N ALA A 552 -9.46 4.62 13.31
CA ALA A 552 -9.17 4.11 14.65
C ALA A 552 -10.25 3.11 15.11
N SER A 553 -9.79 2.11 15.84
CA SER A 553 -10.61 1.13 16.56
C SER A 553 -10.36 1.29 18.05
N MET A 554 -11.42 1.19 18.85
CA MET A 554 -11.43 1.47 20.28
C MET A 554 -12.24 0.37 20.96
N ALA A 555 -11.79 -0.11 22.11
CA ALA A 555 -12.54 -1.12 22.86
C ALA A 555 -12.17 -1.11 24.34
N ASN A 556 -13.12 -1.49 25.17
CA ASN A 556 -12.90 -1.90 26.56
C ASN A 556 -13.56 -3.27 26.77
N ASP A 557 -13.70 -3.70 28.04
CA ASP A 557 -14.27 -5.00 28.37
C ASP A 557 -15.77 -5.15 27.99
N GLU A 558 -16.47 -4.04 27.72
CA GLU A 558 -17.93 -4.02 27.53
C GLU A 558 -18.34 -3.61 26.11
N GLU A 559 -17.62 -2.67 25.50
CA GLU A 559 -18.02 -1.98 24.28
C GLU A 559 -16.88 -1.88 23.27
N SER A 560 -17.25 -1.78 21.98
CA SER A 560 -16.32 -1.48 20.90
C SER A 560 -16.83 -0.32 20.04
N TRP A 561 -15.90 0.53 19.62
CA TRP A 561 -16.15 1.66 18.76
C TRP A 561 -15.11 1.70 17.64
N GLY A 562 -15.48 2.32 16.53
CA GLY A 562 -14.59 2.47 15.40
C GLY A 562 -15.08 3.59 14.51
N GLY A 563 -14.15 4.15 13.75
CA GLY A 563 -14.50 5.21 12.83
C GLY A 563 -13.32 5.73 12.04
N ILE A 564 -13.63 6.74 11.26
CA ILE A 564 -12.69 7.51 10.47
C ILE A 564 -12.71 8.94 10.99
N TYR A 565 -11.53 9.47 11.27
CA TYR A 565 -11.34 10.75 11.94
C TYR A 565 -10.42 11.61 11.09
N VAL A 566 -10.77 12.89 10.96
CA VAL A 566 -10.00 13.87 10.20
C VAL A 566 -9.59 15.01 11.11
N ALA A 567 -8.31 15.36 11.08
CA ALA A 567 -7.78 16.51 11.78
C ALA A 567 -7.13 17.51 10.83
N ASP A 568 -7.11 18.75 11.27
CA ASP A 568 -6.35 19.82 10.65
C ASP A 568 -4.97 19.95 11.32
N VAL A 569 -3.95 19.42 10.65
CA VAL A 569 -2.58 19.36 11.18
C VAL A 569 -1.90 20.74 11.20
N ARG A 570 -2.43 21.71 10.43
CA ARG A 570 -1.88 23.07 10.37
C ARG A 570 -2.52 24.01 11.38
N ALA A 571 -3.76 23.77 11.82
CA ALA A 571 -4.44 24.61 12.83
C ALA A 571 -3.78 24.57 14.22
N GLY A 572 -3.01 23.52 14.53
CA GLY A 572 -2.21 23.42 15.74
C GLY A 572 -0.88 24.19 15.69
N ARG A 573 -0.57 24.88 14.58
CA ARG A 573 0.63 25.70 14.45
C ARG A 573 0.33 27.14 14.89
N PRO A 574 1.16 27.77 15.74
CA PRO A 574 1.09 29.22 15.87
C PRO A 574 1.27 29.83 14.49
N HIS A 575 0.34 30.71 14.08
CA HIS A 575 0.45 31.47 12.84
C HIS A 575 1.81 32.18 12.82
N LEU A 576 2.75 31.67 12.04
CA LEU A 576 3.86 32.50 11.56
C LEU A 576 3.21 33.48 10.59
N THR A 577 2.86 34.66 11.09
CA THR A 577 2.49 35.79 10.24
C THR A 577 3.73 36.12 9.41
N GLU A 578 3.74 35.69 8.14
CA GLU A 578 4.57 36.30 7.11
C GLU A 578 4.13 37.76 6.95
N LYS A 579 4.67 38.64 7.78
CA LYS A 579 4.89 40.02 7.35
C LYS A 579 6.09 40.01 6.42
N ALA A 580 5.85 39.60 5.17
CA ALA A 580 6.71 39.96 4.07
C ALA A 580 6.67 41.50 3.95
N ASN A 581 7.64 42.17 4.58
CA ASN A 581 7.97 43.55 4.24
C ASN A 581 8.57 43.54 2.84
N LEU A 582 7.72 43.53 1.81
CA LEU A 582 8.07 44.06 0.51
C LEU A 582 8.32 45.56 0.69
N LYS A 583 9.57 45.93 0.98
CA LYS A 583 10.04 47.28 0.64
C LYS A 583 10.10 47.33 -0.88
N SER A 584 9.07 47.93 -1.48
CA SER A 584 9.05 48.36 -2.87
C SER A 584 10.19 49.35 -3.10
N GLY A 585 11.34 48.84 -3.54
CA GLY A 585 12.43 49.65 -4.08
C GLY A 585 12.07 50.10 -5.48
N THR A 586 11.27 51.15 -5.61
CA THR A 586 11.14 51.92 -6.86
C THR A 586 12.49 52.56 -7.17
N ARG A 587 13.31 51.91 -8.02
CA ARG A 587 14.40 52.57 -8.75
C ARG A 587 13.77 53.39 -9.88
N THR A 588 13.57 54.67 -9.62
CA THR A 588 13.39 55.67 -10.68
C THR A 588 14.71 55.83 -11.43
N ALA A 589 14.69 55.52 -12.73
CA ALA A 589 15.75 55.87 -13.65
C ALA A 589 15.90 57.40 -13.72
N LYS A 590 17.10 57.91 -13.41
CA LYS A 590 17.52 59.25 -13.80
C LYS A 590 18.41 59.10 -15.04
N GLY A 591 17.97 59.70 -16.14
CA GLY A 591 18.80 59.91 -17.33
C GLY A 591 19.92 60.93 -17.07
N PRO A 592 20.91 61.03 -17.96
CA PRO A 592 22.10 61.83 -17.75
C PRO A 592 21.84 63.28 -18.17
N GLU A 593 22.22 64.24 -17.33
CA GLU A 593 22.49 65.61 -17.77
C GLU A 593 23.74 66.16 -17.07
N LYS A 594 24.71 66.48 -17.93
CA LYS A 594 25.89 67.35 -17.81
C LYS A 594 27.06 66.93 -16.94
#